data_AF-A0A9E2Z0R5-F1
#
_entry.id   AF-A0A9E2Z0R5-F1
#
_cell.length_a   1.000
_cell.length_b   1.000
_cell.length_c   1.000
_cell.angle_alpha   90.00
_cell.angle_beta   90.00
_cell.angle_gamma   90.00
#
_symmetry.space_group_name_H-M   'P 1'
#
loop_
_entity.id
_entity.type
_entity.pdbx_description
1 polymer ?
#
loop_
_entity_poly.entity_id
_entity_poly.type
_entity_poly.pdbx_seq_one_letter_code
_entity_poly.pdbx_strand_id
1 'polypeptide(L)'
;MSAETERRQLIHDFVDDIVAGTDCGPDVPAGLYASMPDPRVEQPEAWSEVVTMLRDGGFRDSMRRSVAAQAAFGSAVGGAASTKTETQLVVLLQYLEKKINAGKISPSSLEGQTLADQVVKDYAKSLGRDDTPEFRKDLLKLLESKDEQQFRFWQLTAAINGWPGVGDEDRSTEWFVQALTV
;
A
#
# COMPACT_ATOMS: atom_id res chain seq x y z
N MET A 1 -0.18 -4.29 33.47
CA MET A 1 -0.63 -4.21 32.07
C MET A 1 -0.36 -5.56 31.43
N SER A 2 -1.33 -6.19 30.76
CA SER A 2 -1.11 -7.47 30.06
C SER A 2 -0.38 -7.22 28.73
N ALA A 3 0.28 -8.25 28.18
CA ALA A 3 0.90 -8.17 26.85
C ALA A 3 -0.10 -7.75 25.77
N GLU A 4 -1.33 -8.28 25.81
CA GLU A 4 -2.41 -7.87 24.90
C GLU A 4 -2.70 -6.36 24.99
N THR A 5 -2.75 -5.82 26.22
CA THR A 5 -3.03 -4.38 26.43
C THR A 5 -1.91 -3.51 25.87
N GLU A 6 -0.65 -3.91 26.08
CA GLU A 6 0.51 -3.20 25.53
C GLU A 6 0.51 -3.22 24.00
N ARG A 7 0.22 -4.37 23.39
CA ARG A 7 0.12 -4.52 21.93
C ARG A 7 -0.99 -3.66 21.33
N ARG A 8 -2.16 -3.65 21.99
CA ARG A 8 -3.30 -2.82 21.59
C ARG A 8 -2.95 -1.34 21.67
N GLN A 9 -2.32 -0.89 22.75
CA GLN A 9 -1.90 0.50 22.90
C GLN A 9 -0.89 0.90 21.83
N LEU A 10 0.11 0.04 21.55
CA LEU A 10 1.10 0.31 20.51
C LEU A 10 0.46 0.46 19.12
N ILE A 11 -0.54 -0.37 18.79
CA ILE A 11 -1.30 -0.24 17.55
C ILE A 11 -2.01 1.13 17.48
N HIS A 12 -2.70 1.52 18.56
CA HIS A 12 -3.37 2.83 18.62
C HIS A 12 -2.39 3.99 18.45
N ASP A 13 -1.31 4.00 19.22
CA ASP A 13 -0.29 5.04 19.17
C ASP A 13 0.38 5.13 17.79
N PHE A 14 0.48 4.02 17.07
CA PHE A 14 1.01 4.00 15.72
C PHE A 14 0.01 4.54 14.70
N VAL A 15 -1.23 4.02 14.68
CA VAL A 15 -2.25 4.44 13.70
C VAL A 15 -2.56 5.93 13.86
N ASP A 16 -2.72 6.41 15.09
CA ASP A 16 -3.00 7.82 15.36
C ASP A 16 -1.85 8.73 14.90
N ASP A 17 -0.59 8.30 15.08
CA ASP A 17 0.60 9.05 14.67
C ASP A 17 0.77 9.16 13.15
N ILE A 18 0.48 8.09 12.40
CA ILE A 18 0.66 8.10 10.94
C ILE A 18 -0.47 8.82 10.19
N VAL A 19 -1.66 8.96 10.79
CA VAL A 19 -2.77 9.73 10.22
C VAL A 19 -2.80 11.17 10.72
N ALA A 20 -2.08 11.49 11.80
CA ALA A 20 -2.05 12.84 12.36
C ALA A 20 -1.64 13.88 11.31
N GLY A 21 -2.46 14.94 11.18
CA GLY A 21 -2.20 16.04 10.26
C GLY A 21 -2.49 15.73 8.78
N THR A 22 -3.08 14.56 8.46
CA THR A 22 -3.51 14.21 7.10
C THR A 22 -5.02 14.41 6.93
N ASP A 23 -5.44 14.89 5.76
CA ASP A 23 -6.87 15.05 5.40
C ASP A 23 -7.39 13.78 4.70
N CYS A 24 -7.16 12.62 5.34
CA CYS A 24 -7.47 11.30 4.74
C CYS A 24 -8.91 10.84 4.97
N GLY A 25 -9.73 11.62 5.69
CA GLY A 25 -11.09 11.26 6.08
C GLY A 25 -11.14 10.11 7.12
N PRO A 26 -12.33 9.77 7.64
CA PRO A 26 -12.48 8.77 8.71
C PRO A 26 -12.30 7.31 8.26
N ASP A 27 -12.46 7.03 6.96
CA ASP A 27 -12.40 5.66 6.43
C ASP A 27 -10.97 5.10 6.42
N VAL A 28 -9.96 5.97 6.29
CA VAL A 28 -8.54 5.58 6.29
C VAL A 28 -8.08 5.05 7.65
N PRO A 29 -8.22 5.79 8.78
CA PRO A 29 -7.86 5.25 10.09
C PRO A 29 -8.68 4.01 10.45
N ALA A 30 -9.99 3.98 10.13
CA ALA A 30 -10.82 2.79 10.35
C ALA A 30 -10.29 1.56 9.58
N GLY A 31 -9.87 1.75 8.33
CA GLY A 31 -9.24 0.73 7.50
C GLY A 31 -7.90 0.24 8.02
N LEU A 32 -7.05 1.16 8.48
CA LEU A 32 -5.77 0.83 9.11
C LEU A 32 -6.01 -0.02 10.35
N TYR A 33 -6.86 0.45 11.28
CA TYR A 33 -7.22 -0.30 12.49
C TYR A 33 -7.76 -1.70 12.20
N ALA A 34 -8.62 -1.84 11.19
CA ALA A 34 -9.16 -3.13 10.77
C ALA A 34 -8.10 -4.07 10.18
N SER A 35 -7.00 -3.52 9.66
CA SER A 35 -5.90 -4.27 9.07
C SER A 35 -4.81 -4.63 10.08
N MET A 36 -4.71 -3.93 11.19
CA MET A 36 -3.68 -4.18 12.20
C MET A 36 -3.80 -5.61 12.77
N PRO A 37 -2.67 -6.26 13.12
CA PRO A 37 -2.74 -7.63 13.55
C PRO A 37 -3.43 -7.79 14.90
N ASP A 38 -4.23 -8.85 15.07
CA ASP A 38 -4.96 -9.10 16.31
C ASP A 38 -3.96 -9.32 17.47
N PRO A 39 -3.97 -8.46 18.53
CA PRO A 39 -2.99 -8.52 19.62
C PRO A 39 -3.04 -9.83 20.41
N ARG A 40 -4.11 -10.63 20.25
CA ARG A 40 -4.30 -11.94 20.90
C ARG A 40 -3.65 -13.10 20.14
N VAL A 41 -3.26 -12.91 18.88
CA VAL A 41 -2.62 -13.96 18.08
C VAL A 41 -1.20 -14.21 18.59
N GLU A 42 -0.91 -15.47 18.90
CA GLU A 42 0.42 -15.91 19.34
C GLU A 42 1.28 -16.33 18.14
N GLN A 43 1.89 -15.35 17.47
CA GLN A 43 3.00 -15.56 16.53
C GLN A 43 4.20 -14.72 16.99
N PRO A 44 4.97 -15.17 17.98
CA PRO A 44 5.93 -14.34 18.69
C PRO A 44 7.03 -13.77 17.79
N GLU A 45 7.50 -14.52 16.79
CA GLU A 45 8.55 -14.08 15.86
C GLU A 45 8.04 -12.97 14.94
N ALA A 46 6.97 -13.21 14.18
CA ALA A 46 6.40 -12.21 13.26
C ALA A 46 5.89 -10.97 14.00
N TRP A 47 5.28 -11.17 15.18
CA TRP A 47 4.82 -10.07 16.01
C TRP A 47 5.98 -9.23 16.57
N SER A 48 7.12 -9.85 16.93
CA SER A 48 8.28 -9.10 17.42
C SER A 48 8.87 -8.16 16.36
N GLU A 49 8.87 -8.59 15.10
CA GLU A 49 9.30 -7.77 13.97
C GLU A 49 8.32 -6.60 13.76
N VAL A 50 7.01 -6.88 13.73
CA VAL A 50 5.99 -5.82 13.65
C VAL A 50 6.14 -4.81 14.78
N VAL A 51 6.28 -5.24 16.03
CA VAL A 51 6.48 -4.34 17.19
C VAL A 51 7.72 -3.45 17.01
N THR A 52 8.81 -4.01 16.46
CA THR A 52 10.03 -3.26 16.18
C THR A 52 9.76 -2.17 15.15
N MET A 53 9.05 -2.49 14.07
CA MET A 53 8.66 -1.51 13.04
C MET A 53 7.72 -0.43 13.60
N LEU A 54 6.69 -0.81 14.36
CA LEU A 54 5.74 0.14 14.96
C LEU A 54 6.40 1.13 15.93
N ARG A 55 7.59 0.79 16.47
CA ARG A 55 8.37 1.66 17.36
C ARG A 55 9.43 2.48 16.61
N ASP A 56 9.74 2.13 15.36
CA ASP A 56 10.74 2.81 14.56
C ASP A 56 10.20 4.15 14.03
N GLY A 57 10.91 5.24 14.34
CA GLY A 57 10.51 6.58 13.91
C GLY A 57 10.61 6.79 12.40
N GLY A 58 11.61 6.19 11.75
CA GLY A 58 11.79 6.27 10.30
C GLY A 58 10.65 5.56 9.55
N PHE A 59 10.24 4.40 10.04
CA PHE A 59 9.10 3.65 9.52
C PHE A 59 7.79 4.42 9.70
N ARG A 60 7.55 5.00 10.88
CA ARG A 60 6.38 5.89 11.12
C ARG A 60 6.35 7.07 10.16
N ASP A 61 7.49 7.72 9.93
CA ASP A 61 7.60 8.81 8.97
C ASP A 61 7.32 8.33 7.54
N SER A 62 7.74 7.12 7.18
CA SER A 62 7.43 6.52 5.89
C SER A 62 5.93 6.23 5.71
N MET A 63 5.31 5.61 6.70
CA MET A 63 3.87 5.35 6.71
C MET A 63 3.06 6.64 6.65
N ARG A 64 3.50 7.71 7.34
CA ARG A 64 2.86 9.05 7.24
C ARG A 64 2.93 9.62 5.83
N ARG A 65 4.08 9.48 5.14
CA ARG A 65 4.19 9.89 3.72
C ARG A 65 3.26 9.09 2.82
N SER A 66 3.15 7.78 3.05
CA SER A 66 2.25 6.88 2.30
C SER A 66 0.77 7.28 2.50
N VAL A 67 0.35 7.52 3.74
CA VAL A 67 -1.01 8.01 4.05
C VAL A 67 -1.28 9.37 3.40
N ALA A 68 -0.33 10.30 3.47
CA ALA A 68 -0.46 11.61 2.84
C ALA A 68 -0.54 11.52 1.31
N ALA A 69 0.26 10.65 0.69
CA ALA A 69 0.21 10.39 -0.75
C ALA A 69 -1.14 9.81 -1.17
N GLN A 70 -1.69 8.87 -0.38
CA GLN A 70 -3.03 8.31 -0.62
C GLN A 70 -4.12 9.37 -0.52
N ALA A 71 -4.07 10.24 0.50
CA ALA A 71 -4.99 11.37 0.67
C ALA A 71 -4.92 12.36 -0.50
N ALA A 72 -3.71 12.71 -0.92
CA ALA A 72 -3.48 13.59 -2.07
C ALA A 72 -3.99 12.96 -3.37
N PHE A 73 -3.72 11.68 -3.61
CA PHE A 73 -4.19 10.96 -4.78
C PHE A 73 -5.72 10.91 -4.82
N GLY A 74 -6.37 10.54 -3.71
CA GLY A 74 -7.82 10.54 -3.58
C GLY A 74 -8.42 11.90 -3.97
N SER A 75 -7.89 12.97 -3.39
CA SER A 75 -8.31 14.35 -3.68
C SER A 75 -8.11 14.73 -5.15
N ALA A 76 -6.96 14.38 -5.74
CA ALA A 76 -6.64 14.65 -7.14
C ALA A 76 -7.58 13.92 -8.10
N VAL A 77 -7.97 12.70 -7.76
CA VAL A 77 -8.97 11.94 -8.51
C VAL A 77 -10.40 12.27 -8.07
N GLY A 78 -10.65 13.39 -7.41
CA GLY A 78 -11.99 13.89 -7.07
C GLY A 78 -12.80 12.95 -6.17
N GLY A 79 -12.12 12.19 -5.31
CA GLY A 79 -12.70 11.34 -4.28
C GLY A 79 -12.05 11.58 -2.92
N ALA A 80 -12.51 10.86 -1.91
CA ALA A 80 -11.75 10.72 -0.66
C ALA A 80 -10.78 9.54 -0.78
N ALA A 81 -9.66 9.59 -0.06
CA ALA A 81 -8.89 8.37 0.16
C ALA A 81 -9.79 7.33 0.82
N SER A 82 -9.73 6.10 0.30
CA SER A 82 -10.54 5.01 0.81
C SER A 82 -9.76 3.71 0.75
N THR A 83 -10.08 2.80 1.66
CA THR A 83 -9.60 1.41 1.63
C THR A 83 -9.96 0.70 0.33
N LYS A 84 -11.08 1.08 -0.31
CA LYS A 84 -11.49 0.52 -1.60
C LYS A 84 -10.50 0.88 -2.71
N THR A 85 -10.10 2.15 -2.80
CA THR A 85 -9.11 2.61 -3.79
C THR A 85 -7.77 1.91 -3.59
N GLU A 86 -7.32 1.77 -2.34
CA GLU A 86 -6.10 1.02 -2.02
C GLU A 86 -6.21 -0.45 -2.41
N THR A 87 -7.33 -1.10 -2.07
CA THR A 87 -7.57 -2.51 -2.43
C THR A 87 -7.56 -2.71 -3.94
N GLN A 88 -8.13 -1.77 -4.72
CA GLN A 88 -8.11 -1.84 -6.18
C GLN A 88 -6.69 -1.74 -6.74
N LEU A 89 -5.85 -0.86 -6.18
CA LEU A 89 -4.45 -0.74 -6.58
C LEU A 89 -3.67 -2.02 -6.26
N VAL A 90 -3.83 -2.58 -5.06
CA VAL A 90 -3.21 -3.84 -4.64
C VAL A 90 -3.57 -4.99 -5.59
N VAL A 91 -4.85 -5.13 -5.95
CA VAL A 91 -5.30 -6.17 -6.89
C VAL A 91 -4.62 -6.05 -8.26
N LEU A 92 -4.39 -4.82 -8.73
CA LEU A 92 -3.71 -4.58 -10.01
C LEU A 92 -2.20 -4.88 -9.94
N LEU A 93 -1.54 -4.53 -8.84
CA LEU A 93 -0.13 -4.86 -8.62
C LEU A 93 0.08 -6.39 -8.56
N GLN A 94 -0.81 -7.11 -7.87
CA GLN A 94 -0.80 -8.58 -7.85
C GLN A 94 -1.06 -9.20 -9.24
N TYR A 95 -1.90 -8.55 -10.07
CA TYR A 95 -2.09 -8.96 -11.46
C TYR A 95 -0.82 -8.74 -12.29
N LEU A 96 -0.16 -7.59 -12.15
CA LEU A 96 1.12 -7.28 -12.81
C LEU A 96 2.19 -8.29 -12.42
N GLU A 97 2.35 -8.57 -11.13
CA GLU A 97 3.31 -9.53 -10.61
C GLU A 97 3.17 -10.91 -11.30
N LYS A 98 1.94 -11.43 -11.40
CA LYS A 98 1.66 -12.71 -12.07
C LYS A 98 2.06 -12.69 -13.55
N LYS A 99 1.83 -11.57 -14.25
CA LYS A 99 2.20 -11.42 -15.66
C LYS A 99 3.71 -11.33 -15.86
N ILE A 100 4.39 -10.53 -15.04
CA ILE A 100 5.84 -10.36 -15.06
C ILE A 100 6.52 -11.72 -14.81
N ASN A 101 6.06 -12.47 -13.82
CA ASN A 101 6.61 -13.78 -13.47
C ASN A 101 6.39 -14.84 -14.56
N ALA A 102 5.28 -14.78 -15.30
CA ALA A 102 4.99 -15.72 -16.38
C ALA A 102 5.82 -15.44 -17.65
N GLY A 103 6.06 -14.16 -17.98
CA GLY A 103 6.61 -13.75 -19.28
C GLY A 103 8.03 -13.16 -19.27
N LYS A 104 8.60 -12.85 -18.10
CA LYS A 104 9.85 -12.05 -17.97
C LYS A 104 9.80 -10.75 -18.80
N ILE A 105 8.67 -10.07 -18.76
CA ILE A 105 8.41 -8.85 -19.54
C ILE A 105 9.24 -7.70 -18.97
N SER A 106 10.08 -7.07 -19.79
CA SER A 106 10.84 -5.88 -19.41
C SER A 106 9.91 -4.65 -19.36
N PRO A 107 10.00 -3.78 -18.34
CA PRO A 107 9.16 -2.58 -18.26
C PRO A 107 9.37 -1.61 -19.43
N SER A 108 10.58 -1.57 -20.01
CA SER A 108 10.91 -0.72 -21.16
C SER A 108 10.58 -1.31 -22.53
N SER A 109 10.15 -2.58 -22.58
CA SER A 109 9.75 -3.22 -23.84
C SER A 109 8.40 -2.71 -24.33
N LEU A 110 8.11 -2.85 -25.63
CA LEU A 110 6.79 -2.51 -26.19
C LEU A 110 5.66 -3.30 -25.50
N GLU A 111 5.89 -4.57 -25.19
CA GLU A 111 4.95 -5.40 -24.44
C GLU A 111 4.73 -4.88 -23.01
N GLY A 112 5.81 -4.47 -22.32
CA GLY A 112 5.75 -3.87 -20.99
C GLY A 112 5.00 -2.56 -20.97
N GLN A 113 5.28 -1.66 -21.91
CA GLN A 113 4.56 -0.39 -22.05
C GLN A 113 3.06 -0.62 -22.32
N THR A 114 2.73 -1.55 -23.22
CA THR A 114 1.33 -1.91 -23.52
C THR A 114 0.61 -2.47 -22.29
N LEU A 115 1.29 -3.30 -21.49
CA LEU A 115 0.73 -3.85 -20.25
C LEU A 115 0.52 -2.75 -19.21
N ALA A 116 1.49 -1.86 -19.01
CA ALA A 116 1.39 -0.74 -18.08
C ALA A 116 0.23 0.21 -18.46
N ASP A 117 0.12 0.55 -19.75
CA ASP A 117 -0.98 1.38 -20.27
C ASP A 117 -2.35 0.75 -20.00
N GLN A 118 -2.48 -0.56 -20.24
CA GLN A 118 -3.72 -1.27 -19.97
C GLN A 118 -4.07 -1.22 -18.47
N VAL A 119 -3.08 -1.41 -17.59
CA VAL A 119 -3.30 -1.37 -16.13
C VAL A 119 -3.70 0.02 -15.65
N VAL A 120 -3.04 1.09 -16.12
CA VAL A 120 -3.45 2.47 -15.79
C VAL A 120 -4.89 2.73 -16.24
N LYS A 121 -5.23 2.33 -17.46
CA LYS A 121 -6.57 2.51 -18.02
C LYS A 121 -7.63 1.77 -17.21
N ASP A 122 -7.36 0.54 -16.81
CA ASP A 122 -8.28 -0.25 -15.98
C ASP A 122 -8.40 0.34 -14.57
N TYR A 123 -7.31 0.85 -14.00
CA TYR A 123 -7.33 1.53 -12.71
C TYR A 123 -8.17 2.80 -12.76
N ALA A 124 -7.91 3.70 -13.73
CA ALA A 124 -8.66 4.93 -13.92
C ALA A 124 -10.16 4.63 -14.07
N LYS A 125 -10.51 3.65 -14.92
CA LYS A 125 -11.89 3.20 -15.12
C LYS A 125 -12.53 2.68 -13.82
N SER A 126 -11.78 1.93 -13.00
CA SER A 126 -12.28 1.41 -11.71
C SER A 126 -12.63 2.51 -10.71
N LEU A 127 -12.04 3.70 -10.90
CA LEU A 127 -12.29 4.92 -10.12
C LEU A 127 -13.30 5.86 -10.79
N GLY A 128 -13.84 5.49 -11.96
CA GLY A 128 -14.71 6.36 -12.75
C GLY A 128 -14.00 7.61 -13.27
N ARG A 129 -12.74 7.44 -13.69
CA ARG A 129 -11.86 8.48 -14.21
C ARG A 129 -11.29 8.11 -15.57
N ASP A 130 -10.83 9.15 -16.26
CA ASP A 130 -10.10 9.01 -17.52
C ASP A 130 -8.60 8.87 -17.26
N ASP A 131 -7.95 8.08 -18.10
CA ASP A 131 -6.49 7.96 -18.15
C ASP A 131 -5.90 9.23 -18.78
N THR A 132 -5.54 10.20 -17.93
CA THR A 132 -4.97 11.50 -18.31
C THR A 132 -3.51 11.59 -17.87
N PRO A 133 -2.68 12.46 -18.48
CA PRO A 133 -1.32 12.72 -18.02
C PRO A 133 -1.25 13.12 -16.54
N GLU A 134 -2.23 13.89 -16.05
CA GLU A 134 -2.35 14.30 -14.66
C GLU A 134 -2.63 13.10 -13.75
N PHE A 135 -3.57 12.22 -14.13
CA PHE A 135 -3.85 10.98 -13.40
C PHE A 135 -2.61 10.10 -13.28
N ARG A 136 -1.87 9.91 -14.38
CA ARG A 136 -0.63 9.13 -14.41
C ARG A 136 0.44 9.73 -13.51
N LYS A 137 0.59 11.05 -13.51
CA LYS A 137 1.53 11.76 -12.64
C LYS A 137 1.20 11.58 -11.17
N ASP A 138 -0.08 11.66 -10.80
CA ASP A 138 -0.48 11.49 -9.39
C ASP A 138 -0.43 10.02 -8.95
N LEU A 139 -0.72 9.07 -9.85
CA LEU A 139 -0.49 7.64 -9.62
C LEU A 139 1.01 7.35 -9.40
N LEU A 140 1.89 7.94 -10.21
CA LEU A 140 3.33 7.75 -10.08
C LEU A 140 3.83 8.21 -8.70
N LYS A 141 3.43 9.40 -8.24
CA LYS A 141 3.77 9.88 -6.89
C LYS A 141 3.28 8.95 -5.78
N LEU A 142 2.10 8.37 -5.95
CA LEU A 142 1.55 7.41 -5.00
C LEU A 142 2.42 6.15 -4.95
N LEU A 143 2.79 5.60 -6.12
CA LEU A 143 3.65 4.41 -6.21
C LEU A 143 5.04 4.68 -5.62
N GLU A 144 5.64 5.83 -5.93
CA GLU A 144 6.95 6.27 -5.40
C GLU A 144 6.97 6.52 -3.89
N SER A 145 5.79 6.64 -3.25
CA SER A 145 5.69 6.79 -1.79
C SER A 145 5.81 5.46 -1.03
N LYS A 146 5.73 4.32 -1.73
CA LYS A 146 5.84 2.97 -1.17
C LYS A 146 7.31 2.56 -1.10
N ASP A 147 7.68 1.78 -0.08
CA ASP A 147 9.05 1.29 0.10
C ASP A 147 9.07 -0.16 0.61
N GLU A 148 10.26 -0.79 0.55
CA GLU A 148 10.50 -2.18 0.96
C GLU A 148 10.02 -2.47 2.40
N GLN A 149 10.15 -1.52 3.32
CA GLN A 149 9.72 -1.70 4.71
C GLN A 149 8.19 -1.71 4.81
N GLN A 150 7.49 -0.86 4.07
CA GLN A 150 6.02 -0.89 4.01
C GLN A 150 5.53 -2.25 3.48
N PHE A 151 6.15 -2.77 2.42
CA PHE A 151 5.79 -4.09 1.88
C PHE A 151 6.03 -5.21 2.90
N ARG A 152 7.20 -5.20 3.57
CA ARG A 152 7.50 -6.16 4.63
C ARG A 152 6.49 -6.10 5.78
N PHE A 153 6.10 -4.91 6.21
CA PHE A 153 5.10 -4.70 7.25
C PHE A 153 3.75 -5.33 6.87
N TRP A 154 3.29 -5.10 5.64
CA TRP A 154 2.02 -5.67 5.17
C TRP A 154 2.09 -7.19 4.98
N GLN A 155 3.24 -7.74 4.57
CA GLN A 155 3.48 -9.19 4.53
C GLN A 155 3.38 -9.84 5.90
N LEU A 156 4.03 -9.25 6.91
CA LEU A 156 3.94 -9.73 8.29
C LEU A 156 2.51 -9.61 8.83
N THR A 157 1.85 -8.49 8.57
CA THR A 157 0.47 -8.24 8.99
C THR A 157 -0.50 -9.26 8.40
N ALA A 158 -0.39 -9.53 7.10
CA ALA A 158 -1.18 -10.57 6.44
C ALA A 158 -0.91 -11.97 7.01
N ALA A 159 0.36 -12.32 7.26
CA ALA A 159 0.74 -13.60 7.84
C ALA A 159 0.20 -13.80 9.26
N ILE A 160 0.25 -12.74 10.10
CA ILE A 160 -0.32 -12.78 11.46
C ILE A 160 -1.84 -12.90 11.41
N ASN A 161 -2.50 -12.19 10.49
CA ASN A 161 -3.95 -12.22 10.31
C ASN A 161 -4.47 -13.47 9.59
N GLY A 162 -3.59 -14.33 9.07
CA GLY A 162 -3.97 -15.50 8.27
C GLY A 162 -4.62 -15.14 6.94
N TRP A 163 -4.35 -13.96 6.40
CA TRP A 163 -4.81 -13.54 5.08
C TRP A 163 -4.00 -14.27 3.99
N PRO A 164 -4.58 -14.47 2.79
CA PRO A 164 -3.82 -14.98 1.65
C PRO A 164 -2.55 -14.15 1.43
N GLY A 165 -1.44 -14.81 1.14
CA GLY A 165 -0.14 -14.15 1.01
C GLY A 165 -0.20 -12.97 0.04
N VAL A 166 0.15 -11.78 0.55
CA VAL A 166 0.56 -10.64 -0.27
C VAL A 166 1.85 -11.05 -0.99
N GLY A 167 1.84 -10.94 -2.32
CA GLY A 167 2.97 -11.34 -3.16
C GLY A 167 4.17 -10.42 -2.98
N ASP A 168 5.09 -10.47 -3.94
CA ASP A 168 6.21 -9.54 -4.05
C ASP A 168 5.72 -8.22 -4.68
N GLU A 169 4.87 -7.50 -3.93
CA GLU A 169 4.27 -6.23 -4.35
C GLU A 169 5.31 -5.13 -4.56
N ASP A 170 6.46 -5.26 -3.90
CA ASP A 170 7.63 -4.41 -4.07
C ASP A 170 8.12 -4.45 -5.52
N ARG A 171 8.46 -5.64 -5.99
CA ARG A 171 8.96 -5.84 -7.36
C ARG A 171 7.98 -5.40 -8.44
N SER A 172 6.68 -5.64 -8.23
CA SER A 172 5.66 -5.21 -9.19
C SER A 172 5.43 -3.70 -9.17
N THR A 173 5.55 -3.05 -8.01
CA THR A 173 5.53 -1.59 -7.87
C THR A 173 6.72 -0.96 -8.59
N GLU A 174 7.95 -1.43 -8.33
CA GLU A 174 9.16 -0.95 -9.00
C GLU A 174 9.08 -1.11 -10.52
N TRP A 175 8.63 -2.28 -10.98
CA TRP A 175 8.43 -2.54 -12.41
C TRP A 175 7.44 -1.54 -13.01
N PHE A 176 6.34 -1.24 -12.31
CA PHE A 176 5.31 -0.35 -12.82
C PHE A 176 5.76 1.10 -12.84
N VAL A 177 6.45 1.57 -11.80
CA VAL A 177 7.12 2.88 -11.78
C VAL A 177 8.05 3.03 -12.97
N GLN A 178 8.92 2.03 -13.22
CA GLN A 178 9.81 2.06 -14.38
C GLN A 178 9.04 2.16 -15.68
N ALA A 179 8.01 1.34 -15.89
CA ALA A 179 7.21 1.33 -17.11
C ALA A 179 6.46 2.66 -17.36
N LEU A 180 6.07 3.38 -16.30
CA LEU A 180 5.38 4.68 -16.40
C LEU A 180 6.31 5.87 -16.66
N THR A 181 7.63 5.68 -16.52
CA THR A 181 8.65 6.74 -16.66
C THR A 181 9.46 6.65 -17.94
N VAL A 182 9.17 5.66 -18.80
CA VAL A 182 9.77 5.50 -20.13
C VAL A 182 9.20 6.52 -21.11
#